data_AF-A0A9D8TYK0-F1
#
_entry.id   AF-A0A9D8TYK0-F1
#
_cell.length_a   1.000
_cell.length_b   1.000
_cell.length_c   1.000
_cell.angle_alpha   90.00
_cell.angle_beta   90.00
_cell.angle_gamma   90.00
#
_symmetry.space_group_name_H-M   'P 1'
#
loop_
_entity.id
_entity.type
_entity.pdbx_description
1 polymer ?
#
loop_
_entity_poly.entity_id
_entity_poly.type
_entity_poly.pdbx_seq_one_letter_code
_entity_poly.pdbx_strand_id
1 'polypeptide(L)'
;MQDQENRSTLLQTPLQMVLFRVLVAALIGVHGWARLLADAIYPFGGFLDAQGFPFGIAIAWAITLLEIVGTILVMVGSRHTSILCLVFATVYIVGIALVHAVEGWFVVGLGRNGMEYSVLLVASLLLVAHAHWQKREGPTE
;
A
#
# COMPACT_ATOMS: atom_id res chain seq x y z
N MET A 1 34.63 1.24 -18.28
CA MET A 1 34.46 2.23 -17.18
C MET A 1 33.13 2.94 -17.29
N GLN A 2 32.81 3.56 -18.44
CA GLN A 2 31.50 4.19 -18.71
C GLN A 2 30.28 3.27 -18.45
N ASP A 3 30.34 2.00 -18.87
CA ASP A 3 29.25 1.04 -18.64
C ASP A 3 29.07 0.65 -17.16
N GLN A 4 30.16 0.62 -16.38
CA GLN A 4 30.07 0.34 -14.94
C GLN A 4 29.57 1.55 -14.16
N GLU A 5 29.95 2.77 -14.57
CA GLU A 5 29.44 4.01 -14.01
C GLU A 5 27.94 4.14 -14.29
N ASN A 6 27.50 3.92 -15.54
CA ASN A 6 26.09 3.90 -15.92
C ASN A 6 25.29 2.79 -15.18
N ARG A 7 25.89 1.60 -14.98
CA ARG A 7 25.29 0.53 -14.14
C ARG A 7 25.16 0.95 -12.67
N SER A 8 26.13 1.66 -12.10
CA SER A 8 26.07 2.12 -10.71
C SER A 8 24.97 3.15 -10.49
N THR A 9 24.74 4.04 -11.45
CA THR A 9 23.67 5.04 -11.41
C THR A 9 22.28 4.41 -11.54
N LEU A 10 22.14 3.34 -12.32
CA LEU A 10 20.89 2.58 -12.46
C LEU A 10 20.55 1.74 -11.22
N LEU A 11 21.56 1.30 -10.48
CA LEU A 11 21.40 0.48 -9.26
C LEU A 11 21.13 1.33 -8.01
N GLN A 12 21.54 2.59 -8.01
CA GLN A 12 21.21 3.51 -6.92
C GLN A 12 19.74 3.92 -7.02
N THR A 13 18.97 3.60 -5.97
CA THR A 13 17.61 4.14 -5.86
C THR A 13 17.76 5.63 -5.61
N PRO A 14 17.27 6.51 -6.49
CA PRO A 14 17.47 7.92 -6.30
C PRO A 14 16.65 8.38 -5.09
N LEU A 15 17.16 9.39 -4.35
CA LEU A 15 16.59 9.82 -3.06
C LEU A 15 15.09 10.11 -3.16
N GLN A 16 14.62 10.74 -4.24
CA GLN A 16 13.21 11.02 -4.46
C GLN A 16 12.32 9.76 -4.43
N MET A 17 12.81 8.63 -4.95
CA MET A 17 12.07 7.37 -4.94
C MET A 17 12.06 6.75 -3.54
N VAL A 18 13.15 6.90 -2.78
CA VAL A 18 13.20 6.48 -1.37
C VAL A 18 12.18 7.28 -0.56
N LEU A 19 12.20 8.61 -0.68
CA LEU A 19 11.28 9.50 0.02
C LEU A 19 9.82 9.20 -0.34
N PHE A 20 9.52 9.03 -1.64
CA PHE A 20 8.18 8.67 -2.09
C PHE A 20 7.72 7.33 -1.54
N ARG A 21 8.56 6.29 -1.59
CA ARG A 21 8.25 4.97 -1.04
C ARG A 21 7.99 5.03 0.47
N VAL A 22 8.82 5.75 1.21
CA VAL A 22 8.68 5.91 2.67
C VAL A 22 7.38 6.63 3.00
N LEU A 23 7.04 7.70 2.27
CA LEU A 23 5.79 8.44 2.43
C LEU A 23 4.58 7.52 2.19
N VAL A 24 4.54 6.81 1.06
CA VAL A 24 3.44 5.88 0.73
C VAL A 24 3.33 4.80 1.80
N ALA A 25 4.45 4.20 2.23
CA ALA A 25 4.46 3.19 3.29
C ALA A 25 3.90 3.74 4.61
N ALA A 26 4.27 4.96 5.01
CA ALA A 26 3.76 5.60 6.22
C ALA A 26 2.25 5.84 6.14
N LEU A 27 1.75 6.35 5.01
CA LEU A 27 0.32 6.60 4.81
C LEU A 27 -0.51 5.33 4.91
N ILE A 28 -0.04 4.21 4.36
CA ILE A 28 -0.69 2.90 4.51
C ILE A 28 -0.55 2.41 5.96
N GLY A 29 0.64 2.50 6.55
CA GLY A 29 0.92 1.99 7.89
C GLY A 29 0.05 2.63 8.96
N VAL A 30 -0.27 3.92 8.83
CA VAL A 30 -1.21 4.63 9.71
C VAL A 30 -2.56 3.93 9.79
N HIS A 31 -3.05 3.29 8.72
CA HIS A 31 -4.34 2.59 8.75
C HIS A 31 -4.30 1.37 9.67
N GLY A 32 -3.25 0.55 9.56
CA GLY A 32 -3.06 -0.61 10.43
C GLY A 32 -2.87 -0.20 11.90
N TRP A 33 -2.01 0.80 12.15
CA TRP A 33 -1.76 1.30 13.50
C TRP A 33 -2.99 1.96 14.11
N ALA A 34 -3.69 2.83 13.39
CA ALA A 34 -4.91 3.46 13.89
C ALA A 34 -5.99 2.41 14.18
N ARG A 35 -6.16 1.39 13.32
CA ARG A 35 -7.12 0.31 13.55
C ARG A 35 -6.81 -0.48 14.81
N LEU A 36 -5.53 -0.78 15.04
CA LEU A 36 -5.08 -1.50 16.24
C LEU A 36 -5.27 -0.66 17.52
N LEU A 37 -4.80 0.59 17.51
CA LEU A 37 -4.79 1.46 18.70
C LEU A 37 -6.18 1.96 19.10
N ALA A 38 -7.12 1.99 18.17
CA ALA A 38 -8.50 2.40 18.42
C ALA A 38 -9.46 1.22 18.68
N ASP A 39 -8.94 0.01 18.95
CA ASP A 39 -9.73 -1.22 19.13
C ASP A 39 -10.71 -1.50 17.97
N ALA A 40 -10.37 -1.06 16.76
CA ALA A 40 -11.27 -1.06 15.61
C ALA A 40 -11.17 -2.35 14.75
N ILE A 41 -10.36 -3.33 15.15
CA ILE A 41 -10.20 -4.60 14.41
C ILE A 41 -11.49 -5.41 14.45
N TYR A 42 -12.12 -5.57 15.62
CA TYR A 42 -13.38 -6.32 15.75
C TYR A 42 -14.56 -5.63 15.03
N PRO A 43 -14.78 -4.31 15.18
CA PRO A 43 -15.77 -3.59 14.38
C PRO A 43 -15.55 -3.74 12.87
N PHE A 44 -14.30 -3.63 12.40
CA PHE A 44 -13.98 -3.82 10.99
C PHE A 44 -14.26 -5.26 10.52
N GLY A 45 -13.94 -6.25 11.36
CA GLY A 45 -14.27 -7.66 11.10
C GLY A 45 -15.77 -7.90 10.95
N GLY A 46 -16.57 -7.36 11.88
CA GLY A 46 -18.03 -7.45 11.81
C GLY A 46 -18.61 -6.73 10.58
N PHE A 47 -18.01 -5.61 10.16
CA PHE A 47 -18.36 -4.97 8.89
C PHE A 47 -18.11 -5.90 7.70
N LEU A 48 -16.95 -6.57 7.63
CA LEU A 48 -16.63 -7.51 6.55
C LEU A 48 -17.61 -8.70 6.52
N ASP A 49 -17.97 -9.25 7.68
CA ASP A 49 -18.98 -10.31 7.79
C ASP A 49 -20.33 -9.83 7.21
N ALA A 50 -20.75 -8.60 7.53
CA ALA A 50 -21.98 -8.00 7.02
C ALA A 50 -21.96 -7.75 5.50
N GLN A 51 -20.77 -7.59 4.90
CA GLN A 51 -20.59 -7.51 3.44
C GLN A 51 -20.51 -8.88 2.76
N GLY A 52 -20.63 -9.99 3.52
CA GLY A 52 -20.64 -11.35 3.00
C GLY A 52 -19.26 -12.00 2.88
N PHE A 53 -18.20 -11.39 3.43
CA PHE A 53 -16.89 -12.05 3.52
C PHE A 53 -16.90 -13.10 4.63
N PRO A 54 -16.44 -14.33 4.39
CA PRO A 54 -16.32 -15.31 5.45
C PRO A 54 -15.15 -14.97 6.38
N PHE A 55 -15.32 -15.21 7.68
CA PHE A 55 -14.27 -14.99 8.69
C PHE A 55 -13.77 -13.54 8.75
N GLY A 56 -14.68 -12.55 8.74
CA GLY A 56 -14.37 -11.12 8.67
C GLY A 56 -13.36 -10.66 9.73
N ILE A 57 -13.48 -11.14 10.98
CA ILE A 57 -12.51 -10.82 12.05
C ILE A 57 -11.10 -11.32 11.71
N ALA A 58 -10.96 -12.54 11.16
CA ALA A 58 -9.65 -13.07 10.77
C ALA A 58 -9.04 -12.26 9.61
N ILE A 59 -9.87 -11.85 8.64
CA ILE A 59 -9.46 -10.97 7.55
C ILE A 59 -9.02 -9.61 8.09
N ALA A 60 -9.77 -9.02 9.02
CA ALA A 60 -9.44 -7.74 9.64
C ALA A 60 -8.08 -7.78 10.37
N TRP A 61 -7.80 -8.87 11.11
CA TRP A 61 -6.48 -9.10 11.70
C TRP A 61 -5.39 -9.24 10.64
N ALA A 62 -5.63 -10.04 9.60
CA ALA A 62 -4.67 -10.26 8.52
C ALA A 62 -4.30 -8.95 7.81
N ILE A 63 -5.29 -8.12 7.45
CA ILE A 63 -5.08 -6.80 6.84
C ILE A 63 -4.31 -5.88 7.80
N THR A 64 -4.67 -5.86 9.08
CA THR A 64 -4.01 -5.00 10.07
C THR A 64 -2.54 -5.37 10.25
N LEU A 65 -2.23 -6.65 10.40
CA LEU A 65 -0.85 -7.13 10.52
C LEU A 65 -0.06 -6.90 9.22
N LEU A 66 -0.70 -7.09 8.07
CA LEU A 66 -0.10 -6.79 6.77
C LEU A 66 0.24 -5.30 6.66
N GLU A 67 -0.66 -4.39 7.03
CA GLU A 67 -0.43 -2.94 7.01
C GLU A 67 0.66 -2.51 7.99
N ILE A 68 0.78 -3.13 9.15
CA ILE A 68 1.84 -2.80 10.13
C ILE A 68 3.19 -3.35 9.67
N VAL A 69 3.29 -4.67 9.45
CA VAL A 69 4.57 -5.34 9.18
C VAL A 69 5.01 -5.11 7.73
N GLY A 70 4.08 -5.20 6.78
CA GLY A 70 4.37 -5.06 5.36
C GLY A 70 4.83 -3.65 5.00
N THR A 71 4.30 -2.61 5.65
CA THR A 71 4.75 -1.24 5.36
C THR A 71 6.15 -0.95 5.88
N ILE A 72 6.57 -1.57 7.00
CA ILE A 72 7.97 -1.53 7.46
C ILE A 72 8.88 -2.16 6.40
N LEU A 73 8.50 -3.33 5.86
CA LEU A 73 9.27 -4.02 4.81
C LEU A 73 9.33 -3.23 3.49
N VAL A 74 8.27 -2.49 3.14
CA VAL A 74 8.26 -1.57 2.00
C VAL A 74 9.15 -0.36 2.29
N MET A 75 9.10 0.21 3.49
CA MET A 75 9.87 1.40 3.89
C MET A 75 11.37 1.17 3.75
N VAL A 76 11.88 0.04 4.27
CA VAL A 76 13.28 -0.36 4.14
C VAL A 76 13.69 -0.80 2.73
N GLY A 77 12.72 -0.94 1.81
CA GLY A 77 12.96 -1.32 0.43
C GLY A 77 13.35 -2.80 0.28
N SER A 78 12.76 -3.68 1.08
CA SER A 78 13.03 -5.13 1.03
C SER A 78 12.83 -5.72 -0.38
N ARG A 79 13.41 -6.90 -0.63
CA ARG A 79 13.18 -7.62 -1.89
C ARG A 79 11.69 -7.78 -2.20
N HIS A 80 10.84 -7.93 -1.18
CA HIS A 80 9.39 -8.16 -1.30
C HIS A 80 8.56 -6.90 -1.62
N THR A 81 9.17 -5.72 -1.67
CA THR A 81 8.48 -4.43 -1.86
C THR A 81 7.45 -4.46 -3.00
N SER A 82 7.82 -4.94 -4.19
CA SER A 82 6.89 -4.98 -5.33
C SER A 82 5.64 -5.80 -5.06
N ILE A 83 5.81 -7.00 -4.49
CA ILE A 83 4.68 -7.89 -4.22
C ILE A 83 3.80 -7.29 -3.11
N LEU A 84 4.40 -6.77 -2.05
CA LEU A 84 3.66 -6.12 -0.96
C LEU A 84 2.85 -4.92 -1.46
N CYS A 85 3.43 -4.07 -2.31
CA CYS A 85 2.71 -2.94 -2.90
C CYS A 85 1.54 -3.38 -3.79
N LEU A 86 1.67 -4.48 -4.54
CA LEU A 86 0.56 -5.04 -5.31
C LEU A 86 -0.56 -5.57 -4.40
N VAL A 87 -0.19 -6.28 -3.32
CA VAL A 87 -1.18 -6.74 -2.33
C VAL A 87 -1.91 -5.56 -1.67
N PHE A 88 -1.17 -4.52 -1.25
CA PHE A 88 -1.79 -3.31 -0.71
C PHE A 88 -2.71 -2.62 -1.73
N ALA A 89 -2.31 -2.54 -2.99
CA ALA A 89 -3.15 -1.97 -4.04
C ALA A 89 -4.47 -2.75 -4.16
N THR A 90 -4.45 -4.08 -4.12
CA THR A 90 -5.67 -4.90 -4.09
C THR A 90 -6.55 -4.61 -2.87
N VAL A 91 -5.97 -4.54 -1.67
CA VAL A 91 -6.72 -4.22 -0.45
C VAL A 91 -7.42 -2.87 -0.56
N TYR A 92 -6.71 -1.85 -1.07
CA TYR A 92 -7.28 -0.50 -1.21
C TYR A 92 -8.31 -0.40 -2.34
N ILE A 93 -8.15 -1.16 -3.43
CA ILE A 93 -9.19 -1.27 -4.48
C ILE A 93 -10.48 -1.87 -3.89
N VAL A 94 -10.37 -2.90 -3.06
CA VAL A 94 -11.52 -3.47 -2.35
C VAL A 94 -12.12 -2.44 -1.39
N GLY A 95 -11.30 -1.72 -0.64
CA GLY A 95 -11.74 -0.62 0.23
C GLY A 95 -12.49 0.49 -0.54
N ILE A 96 -12.04 0.83 -1.74
CA ILE A 96 -12.77 1.75 -2.62
C ILE A 96 -14.15 1.18 -2.95
N ALA A 97 -14.23 -0.05 -3.43
CA ALA A 97 -15.49 -0.66 -3.83
C ALA A 97 -16.49 -0.77 -2.68
N LEU A 98 -16.03 -1.13 -1.48
CA LEU A 98 -16.90 -1.36 -0.32
C LEU A 98 -17.29 -0.08 0.44
N VAL A 99 -16.42 0.94 0.45
CA VAL A 99 -16.57 2.09 1.35
C VAL A 99 -16.58 3.42 0.61
N HIS A 100 -15.60 3.67 -0.27
CA HIS A 100 -15.39 5.03 -0.78
C HIS A 100 -16.17 5.34 -2.05
N ALA A 101 -16.42 4.36 -2.91
CA ALA A 101 -17.12 4.56 -4.18
C ALA A 101 -18.57 5.01 -3.95
N VAL A 102 -19.23 4.51 -2.89
CA VAL A 102 -20.59 4.90 -2.51
C VAL A 102 -20.68 6.34 -2.00
N GLU A 103 -19.58 6.88 -1.45
CA GLU A 103 -19.47 8.27 -0.99
C GLU A 103 -19.07 9.25 -2.12
N GLY A 104 -18.84 8.74 -3.34
CA GLY A 104 -18.48 9.52 -4.51
C GLY A 104 -16.98 9.83 -4.61
N TRP A 105 -16.62 10.91 -5.30
CA TRP A 105 -15.23 11.21 -5.62
C TRP A 105 -14.48 11.95 -4.51
N PHE A 106 -15.06 13.02 -3.98
CA PHE A 106 -14.32 14.02 -3.22
C PHE A 106 -14.11 13.65 -1.75
N VAL A 107 -12.88 13.84 -1.26
CA VAL A 107 -12.54 13.69 0.17
C VAL A 107 -12.83 14.96 0.98
N VAL A 108 -12.89 16.12 0.31
CA VAL A 108 -13.21 17.44 0.91
C VAL A 108 -13.93 18.33 -0.11
N GLY A 109 -14.70 19.31 0.37
CA GLY A 109 -15.41 20.28 -0.48
C GLY A 109 -16.76 19.76 -0.95
N LEU A 110 -16.85 19.34 -2.22
CA LEU A 110 -18.09 18.83 -2.84
C LEU A 110 -18.54 17.46 -2.28
N GLY A 111 -17.76 16.86 -1.38
CA GLY A 111 -18.04 15.59 -0.73
C GLY A 111 -17.14 15.37 0.49
N ARG A 112 -17.29 14.21 1.10
CA ARG A 112 -16.46 13.70 2.20
C ARG A 112 -16.32 12.20 2.05
N ASN A 113 -15.19 11.65 2.53
CA ASN A 113 -14.94 10.21 2.53
C ASN A 113 -14.93 9.53 1.13
N GLY A 114 -14.90 10.31 0.04
CA GLY A 114 -14.85 9.80 -1.33
C GLY A 114 -13.52 9.13 -1.70
N MET A 115 -13.44 8.63 -2.94
CA MET A 115 -12.35 7.75 -3.38
C MET A 115 -11.08 8.44 -3.91
N GLU A 116 -11.06 9.76 -4.11
CA GLU A 116 -9.93 10.49 -4.73
C GLU A 116 -8.57 10.14 -4.10
N TYR A 117 -8.48 10.20 -2.77
CA TYR A 117 -7.24 9.88 -2.05
C TYR A 117 -6.87 8.39 -2.17
N SER A 118 -7.85 7.48 -2.13
CA SER A 118 -7.62 6.05 -2.29
C SER A 118 -7.12 5.70 -3.69
N VAL A 119 -7.63 6.38 -4.74
CA VAL A 119 -7.15 6.24 -6.12
C VAL A 119 -5.69 6.69 -6.22
N LEU A 120 -5.34 7.81 -5.59
CA LEU A 120 -3.95 8.29 -5.53
C LEU A 120 -3.03 7.28 -4.84
N LEU A 121 -3.46 6.69 -3.72
CA LEU A 121 -2.70 5.65 -3.01
C LEU A 121 -2.49 4.41 -3.87
N VAL A 122 -3.53 3.92 -4.55
CA VAL A 122 -3.43 2.77 -5.47
C VAL A 122 -2.44 3.06 -6.58
N ALA A 123 -2.54 4.20 -7.27
CA ALA A 123 -1.60 4.58 -8.31
C ALA A 123 -0.15 4.67 -7.79
N SER A 124 0.03 5.25 -6.60
CA SER A 124 1.33 5.37 -5.95
C SER A 124 1.96 4.02 -5.62
N LEU A 125 1.17 3.08 -5.10
CA LEU A 125 1.60 1.71 -4.81
C LEU A 125 2.04 0.98 -6.08
N LEU A 126 1.29 1.12 -7.18
CA LEU A 126 1.65 0.52 -8.47
C LEU A 126 2.97 1.08 -9.02
N LEU A 127 3.21 2.39 -8.89
CA LEU A 127 4.47 3.02 -9.28
C LEU A 127 5.66 2.50 -8.45
N VAL A 128 5.50 2.42 -7.12
CA VAL A 128 6.53 1.84 -6.23
C VAL A 128 6.78 0.37 -6.60
N ALA A 129 5.71 -0.39 -6.88
CA ALA A 129 5.82 -1.79 -7.25
C ALA A 129 6.63 -1.98 -8.53
N HIS A 130 6.34 -1.19 -9.57
CA HIS A 130 7.05 -1.20 -10.84
C HIS A 130 8.53 -0.83 -10.68
N ALA A 131 8.84 0.23 -9.94
CA ALA A 131 10.21 0.68 -9.69
C ALA A 131 11.07 -0.38 -8.94
N HIS A 132 10.45 -1.20 -8.09
CA HIS A 132 11.14 -2.30 -7.42
C HIS A 132 11.16 -3.60 -8.24
N TRP A 133 10.27 -3.77 -9.22
CA TRP A 133 10.24 -4.96 -10.08
C TRP A 133 11.45 -4.95 -11.03
N GLN A 134 11.70 -3.81 -11.67
CA GLN A 134 12.85 -3.61 -12.57
C GLN A 134 14.20 -3.89 -11.90
N LYS A 135 14.31 -3.65 -10.58
CA LYS A 135 15.54 -3.95 -9.83
C LYS A 135 15.78 -5.44 -9.59
N ARG A 136 14.72 -6.26 -9.61
CA ARG A 136 14.85 -7.72 -9.44
C ARG A 136 15.36 -8.42 -10.69
N GLU A 137 15.06 -7.87 -11.87
CA GLU A 137 15.45 -8.43 -13.17
C GLU A 137 16.83 -7.94 -13.66
N GLY A 138 17.67 -7.39 -12.76
CA GLY A 138 19.07 -7.11 -13.07
C GLY A 138 19.77 -8.39 -13.56
N PRO A 139 20.74 -8.31 -14.50
CA PRO A 139 21.20 -9.47 -15.25
C PRO A 139 21.62 -10.64 -14.35
N THR A 140 20.99 -11.80 -14.53
CA THR A 140 21.55 -13.07 -14.11
C THR A 140 22.64 -13.43 -15.12
N GLU A 141 23.90 -13.26 -14.72
CA GLU A 141 25.02 -13.91 -15.40
C GLU A 141 24.91 -15.44 -15.30
#